data_AF-A0A256XYV2-F1
#
_entry.id   AF-A0A256XYV2-F1
#
_cell.length_a   1.000
_cell.length_b   1.000
_cell.length_c   1.000
_cell.angle_alpha   90.00
_cell.angle_beta   90.00
_cell.angle_gamma   90.00
#
_symmetry.space_group_name_H-M   'P 1'
#
loop_
_entity.id
_entity.type
_entity.pdbx_description
1 polymer ?
#
loop_
_entity_poly.entity_id
_entity_poly.type
_entity_poly.pdbx_seq_one_letter_code
_entity_poly.pdbx_strand_id
1 'polypeptide(L)'
;MMKIKSLGLTNIKKIFLFVVLAALFSLSAFAIEVTNPALGSSSANRGDTVSTTFTIKNTDPANNLTITQITSTADSKYNITFTTSTPITIQPNSSTTVTIQGDIPKDLDAVNSNYEEAAMNIGTLTVSGTLGGSSVSKTATITMQAENNLRIKKFRLRTETSSKSMDDGDTFKNVRPGDEFTYEAEIENRYSNSEDVEFDTVYISVESENSDVDVDEEDDEIDSLGADEEDTVSGSITVEEEADKDATITVTIHGTDENGALHGQKIEFRLDVNRLTHDLKIRKIAVSPKTTDNCKHNEIVITPYIKNMGKRNERKVYIEVTVDDLNYQEKKQFPYELEKDDSGTLNFIIPIDSDTEAQVYIVDVKTYFDEIIESNSDRTQFTITQCETQPAQQQTQQQQTQQQTQQQTQPTQQQQQTQPPQTTSETENSETTAIAQAAPRKKELEENSLYIMILTALSLLVLVVIIAIIIYTVRSGNKKY
;
A
#
# COMPACT_ATOMS: atom_id res chain seq x y z
N MET A 1 44.64 37.53 -24.63
CA MET A 1 43.99 38.71 -24.00
C MET A 1 43.10 39.41 -25.01
N MET A 2 41.79 39.14 -24.96
CA MET A 2 40.80 39.71 -25.88
C MET A 2 40.18 40.94 -25.19
N LYS A 3 40.37 42.14 -25.77
CA LYS A 3 39.80 43.39 -25.25
C LYS A 3 38.28 43.40 -25.48
N ILE A 4 37.51 43.08 -24.44
CA ILE A 4 36.06 43.28 -24.42
C ILE A 4 35.83 44.80 -24.28
N LYS A 5 35.37 45.45 -25.34
CA LYS A 5 34.91 46.84 -25.31
C LYS A 5 33.75 46.92 -24.31
N SER A 6 33.86 47.80 -23.31
CA SER A 6 32.78 48.04 -22.35
C SER A 6 31.56 48.57 -23.10
N LEU A 7 30.48 47.78 -23.10
CA LEU A 7 29.16 48.29 -23.45
C LEU A 7 28.82 49.37 -22.42
N GLY A 8 28.70 50.62 -22.87
CA GLY A 8 28.34 51.74 -22.00
C GLY A 8 27.05 51.44 -21.24
N LEU A 9 27.03 51.79 -19.95
CA LEU A 9 25.95 51.59 -18.99
C LEU A 9 24.56 52.02 -19.51
N THR A 10 24.54 52.97 -20.45
CA THR A 10 23.35 53.48 -21.15
C THR A 10 22.68 52.45 -22.06
N ASN A 11 23.44 51.55 -22.68
CA ASN A 11 22.89 50.51 -23.57
C ASN A 11 22.32 49.33 -22.78
N ILE A 12 22.88 49.03 -21.60
CA ILE A 12 22.38 47.98 -20.70
C ILE A 12 21.02 48.36 -20.11
N LYS A 13 20.81 49.64 -19.75
CA LYS A 13 19.49 50.13 -19.30
C LYS A 13 18.40 50.03 -20.38
N LYS A 14 18.75 50.30 -21.64
CA LYS A 14 17.81 50.19 -22.77
C LYS A 14 17.44 48.74 -23.08
N ILE A 15 18.41 47.83 -23.03
CA ILE A 15 18.17 46.39 -23.22
C ILE A 15 17.32 45.84 -22.07
N PHE A 16 17.60 46.22 -20.82
CA PHE A 16 16.81 45.80 -19.65
C PHE A 16 15.36 46.32 -19.73
N LEU A 17 15.16 47.59 -20.08
CA LEU A 17 13.82 48.15 -20.26
C LEU A 17 13.06 47.43 -21.39
N PHE A 18 13.74 47.09 -22.49
CA PHE A 18 13.11 46.38 -23.61
C PHE A 18 12.74 44.94 -23.26
N VAL A 19 13.56 44.23 -22.46
CA VAL A 19 13.27 42.86 -22.00
C VAL A 19 12.14 42.84 -20.96
N VAL A 20 12.08 43.81 -20.05
CA VAL A 20 10.96 43.94 -19.10
C VAL A 20 9.66 44.34 -19.81
N LEU A 21 9.72 45.23 -20.80
CA LEU A 21 8.56 45.58 -21.62
C LEU A 21 8.10 44.36 -22.45
N ALA A 22 9.02 43.63 -23.09
CA ALA A 22 8.70 42.44 -23.87
C ALA A 22 8.13 41.29 -23.00
N ALA A 23 8.60 41.14 -21.76
CA ALA A 23 8.02 40.20 -20.80
C ALA A 23 6.61 40.61 -20.38
N LEU A 24 6.34 41.91 -20.18
CA LEU A 24 5.00 42.44 -19.88
C LEU A 24 4.04 42.37 -21.09
N PHE A 25 4.56 42.35 -22.33
CA PHE A 25 3.77 42.17 -23.56
C PHE A 25 3.57 40.70 -23.98
N SER A 26 4.17 39.74 -23.26
CA SER A 26 4.05 38.30 -23.61
C SER A 26 2.85 37.60 -22.97
N LEU A 27 2.11 38.26 -22.07
CA LEU A 27 0.77 37.86 -21.71
C LEU A 27 -0.17 38.34 -22.81
N SER A 28 -0.31 37.54 -23.87
CA SER A 28 -1.46 37.66 -24.76
C SER A 28 -2.70 37.37 -23.92
N ALA A 29 -3.24 38.40 -23.27
CA ALA A 29 -4.50 38.33 -22.56
C ALA A 29 -5.54 37.91 -23.61
N PHE A 30 -6.00 36.66 -23.52
CA PHE A 30 -7.13 36.22 -24.31
C PHE A 30 -8.29 37.13 -23.94
N ALA A 31 -8.87 37.80 -24.95
CA ALA A 31 -9.90 38.80 -24.75
C ALA A 31 -11.24 38.23 -24.22
N ILE A 32 -11.32 36.89 -24.10
CA ILE A 32 -12.43 36.14 -23.51
C ILE A 32 -11.88 35.16 -22.48
N GLU A 33 -12.46 35.19 -21.30
CA GLU A 33 -12.32 34.16 -20.27
C GLU A 33 -13.64 33.41 -20.11
N VAL A 34 -13.57 32.08 -19.98
CA VAL A 34 -14.73 31.20 -19.74
C VAL A 34 -14.38 30.26 -18.59
N THR A 35 -15.24 30.16 -17.58
CA THR A 35 -15.04 29.21 -16.47
C THR A 35 -15.52 27.82 -16.84
N ASN A 36 -14.88 26.78 -16.30
CA ASN A 36 -15.32 25.39 -16.49
C ASN A 36 -16.64 25.14 -15.72
N PRO A 37 -17.74 24.73 -16.39
CA PRO A 37 -18.92 24.25 -15.70
C PRO A 37 -18.70 22.86 -15.08
N ALA A 38 -19.16 22.68 -13.85
CA ALA A 38 -19.21 21.39 -13.15
C ALA A 38 -20.66 21.03 -12.82
N LEU A 39 -21.16 19.96 -13.42
CA LEU A 39 -22.51 19.43 -13.24
C LEU A 39 -22.49 18.30 -12.20
N GLY A 40 -23.59 18.15 -11.45
CA GLY A 40 -23.71 17.13 -10.42
C GLY A 40 -22.79 17.37 -9.21
N SER A 41 -22.62 16.34 -8.40
CA SER A 41 -21.79 16.32 -7.19
C SER A 41 -21.59 14.87 -6.74
N SER A 42 -20.79 14.64 -5.70
CA SER A 42 -20.67 13.33 -5.04
C SER A 42 -21.94 12.85 -4.33
N SER A 43 -23.05 13.59 -4.42
CA SER A 43 -24.36 13.22 -3.87
C SER A 43 -25.47 13.31 -4.92
N ALA A 44 -25.09 13.47 -6.19
CA ALA A 44 -26.05 13.57 -7.28
C ALA A 44 -26.39 12.18 -7.80
N ASN A 45 -27.68 11.86 -7.86
CA ASN A 45 -28.14 10.57 -8.36
C ASN A 45 -28.01 10.49 -9.88
N ARG A 46 -27.77 9.29 -10.38
CA ARG A 46 -27.85 9.03 -11.82
C ARG A 46 -29.30 9.00 -12.27
N GLY A 47 -29.54 9.44 -13.50
CA GLY A 47 -30.87 9.64 -14.06
C GLY A 47 -31.47 11.02 -13.78
N ASP A 48 -30.90 11.79 -12.85
CA ASP A 48 -31.35 13.15 -12.56
C ASP A 48 -30.86 14.16 -13.59
N THR A 49 -31.69 15.16 -13.87
CA THR A 49 -31.28 16.36 -14.60
C THR A 49 -30.73 17.39 -13.62
N VAL A 50 -29.46 17.74 -13.80
CA VAL A 50 -28.74 18.72 -12.98
C VAL A 50 -28.44 20.00 -13.76
N SER A 51 -28.28 21.11 -13.05
CA SER A 51 -27.90 22.39 -13.67
C SER A 51 -26.86 23.13 -12.85
N THR A 52 -26.03 23.91 -13.53
CA THR A 52 -25.04 24.81 -12.93
C THR A 52 -24.92 26.07 -13.78
N THR A 53 -24.08 27.01 -13.34
CA THR A 53 -23.76 28.21 -14.12
C THR A 53 -22.28 28.28 -14.43
N PHE A 54 -21.93 28.79 -15.61
CA PHE A 54 -20.57 29.22 -15.93
C PHE A 54 -20.55 30.71 -16.28
N THR A 55 -19.39 31.33 -16.13
CA THR A 55 -19.17 32.75 -16.38
C THR A 55 -18.40 32.94 -17.68
N ILE A 56 -18.89 33.85 -18.53
CA ILE A 56 -18.17 34.39 -19.68
C ILE A 56 -17.78 35.81 -19.33
N LYS A 57 -16.48 36.12 -19.42
CA LYS A 57 -15.94 37.45 -19.12
C LYS A 57 -15.24 38.04 -20.33
N ASN A 58 -15.62 39.27 -20.65
CA ASN A 58 -14.94 40.11 -21.60
C ASN A 58 -13.78 40.81 -20.89
N THR A 59 -12.54 40.45 -21.21
CA THR A 59 -11.33 41.08 -20.65
C THR A 59 -10.81 42.21 -21.54
N ASP A 60 -11.44 42.45 -22.69
CA ASP A 60 -11.10 43.58 -23.54
C ASP A 60 -11.54 44.90 -22.87
N PRO A 61 -10.66 45.91 -22.80
CA PRO A 61 -10.96 47.15 -22.12
C PRO A 61 -11.74 48.16 -22.98
N ALA A 62 -11.91 47.92 -24.28
CA ALA A 62 -12.40 48.93 -25.22
C ALA A 62 -13.64 48.49 -26.02
N ASN A 63 -13.81 47.19 -26.26
CA ASN A 63 -14.81 46.66 -27.20
C ASN A 63 -15.84 45.77 -26.49
N ASN A 64 -17.08 45.85 -26.96
CA ASN A 64 -18.12 44.91 -26.54
C ASN A 64 -17.86 43.52 -27.14
N LEU A 65 -18.04 42.49 -26.32
CA LEU A 65 -18.05 41.10 -26.74
C LEU A 65 -19.49 40.68 -27.02
N THR A 66 -19.78 40.22 -28.24
CA THR A 66 -21.10 39.68 -28.60
C THR A 66 -20.99 38.18 -28.83
N ILE A 67 -21.53 37.38 -27.92
CA ILE A 67 -21.58 35.92 -28.04
C ILE A 67 -22.73 35.55 -28.97
N THR A 68 -22.41 34.86 -30.06
CA THR A 68 -23.39 34.45 -31.08
C THR A 68 -23.75 32.98 -30.97
N GLN A 69 -22.88 32.17 -30.36
CA GLN A 69 -23.07 30.72 -30.26
C GLN A 69 -22.40 30.15 -29.01
N ILE A 70 -23.10 29.25 -28.35
CA ILE A 70 -22.59 28.40 -27.27
C ILE A 70 -22.90 26.97 -27.67
N THR A 71 -21.88 26.11 -27.68
CA THR A 71 -22.01 24.69 -28.08
C THR A 71 -21.25 23.79 -27.14
N SER A 72 -21.64 22.52 -27.10
CA SER A 72 -20.96 21.47 -26.34
C SER A 72 -20.57 20.33 -27.29
N THR A 73 -19.43 19.70 -27.03
CA THR A 73 -19.04 18.43 -27.66
C THR A 73 -19.36 17.22 -26.79
N ALA A 74 -20.08 17.40 -25.68
CA ALA A 74 -20.46 16.30 -24.82
C ALA A 74 -21.32 15.28 -25.58
N ASP A 75 -21.19 14.01 -25.21
CA ASP A 75 -22.00 12.95 -25.80
C ASP A 75 -23.50 13.25 -25.63
N SER A 76 -24.30 12.83 -26.60
CA SER A 76 -25.76 12.95 -26.57
C SER A 76 -26.41 12.40 -25.30
N LYS A 77 -25.84 11.38 -24.64
CA LYS A 77 -26.39 10.81 -23.40
C LYS A 77 -26.50 11.81 -22.24
N TYR A 78 -25.71 12.89 -22.28
CA TYR A 78 -25.74 13.95 -21.26
C TYR A 78 -26.80 15.03 -21.51
N ASN A 79 -27.47 15.03 -22.66
CA ASN A 79 -28.54 15.98 -23.02
C ASN A 79 -28.24 17.46 -22.66
N ILE A 80 -27.03 17.93 -22.98
CA ILE A 80 -26.59 19.28 -22.59
C ILE A 80 -27.45 20.36 -23.26
N THR A 81 -28.03 21.24 -22.46
CA THR A 81 -28.79 22.40 -22.90
C THR A 81 -28.32 23.68 -22.22
N PHE A 82 -28.51 24.82 -22.89
CA PHE A 82 -28.21 26.15 -22.37
C PHE A 82 -29.50 26.96 -22.34
N THR A 83 -29.82 27.57 -21.20
CA THR A 83 -31.09 28.29 -21.05
C THR A 83 -31.01 29.75 -21.51
N THR A 84 -29.81 30.27 -21.77
CA THR A 84 -29.62 31.65 -22.23
C THR A 84 -29.79 31.76 -23.74
N SER A 85 -30.68 32.65 -24.19
CA SER A 85 -30.83 32.97 -25.61
C SER A 85 -29.64 33.78 -26.12
N THR A 86 -29.00 33.33 -27.19
CA THR A 86 -28.02 34.12 -27.96
C THR A 86 -28.72 35.01 -29.01
N PRO A 87 -28.18 36.20 -29.34
CA PRO A 87 -26.88 36.72 -28.94
C PRO A 87 -26.85 37.38 -27.54
N ILE A 88 -25.68 37.34 -26.89
CA ILE A 88 -25.42 37.99 -25.58
C ILE A 88 -24.35 39.06 -25.75
N THR A 89 -24.62 40.30 -25.33
CA THR A 89 -23.64 41.41 -25.40
C THR A 89 -23.06 41.71 -24.02
N ILE A 90 -21.74 41.61 -23.88
CA ILE A 90 -20.98 41.82 -22.66
C ILE A 90 -20.10 43.06 -22.83
N GLN A 91 -20.29 44.05 -21.95
CA GLN A 91 -19.51 45.31 -21.96
C GLN A 91 -18.02 45.06 -21.67
N PRO A 92 -17.12 46.03 -21.97
CA PRO A 92 -15.71 45.91 -21.64
C PRO A 92 -15.49 45.63 -20.15
N ASN A 93 -14.52 44.78 -19.83
CA ASN A 93 -14.20 44.35 -18.46
C ASN A 93 -15.38 43.80 -17.64
N SER A 94 -16.45 43.35 -18.29
CA SER A 94 -17.67 42.84 -17.63
C SER A 94 -17.83 41.34 -17.84
N SER A 95 -18.74 40.72 -17.09
CA SER A 95 -19.05 39.30 -17.21
C SER A 95 -20.55 39.03 -17.23
N THR A 96 -20.92 37.85 -17.70
CA THR A 96 -22.29 37.33 -17.68
C THR A 96 -22.27 35.86 -17.25
N THR A 97 -23.35 35.40 -16.62
CA THR A 97 -23.54 34.00 -16.24
C THR A 97 -24.50 33.34 -17.21
N VAL A 98 -24.18 32.11 -17.60
CA VAL A 98 -25.01 31.26 -18.45
C VAL A 98 -25.32 30.00 -17.66
N THR A 99 -26.59 29.61 -17.63
CA THR A 99 -27.00 28.34 -17.00
C THR A 99 -26.89 27.23 -18.03
N ILE A 100 -26.23 26.16 -17.63
CA ILE A 100 -26.10 24.90 -18.36
C ILE A 100 -26.83 23.82 -17.58
N GLN A 101 -27.57 22.98 -18.29
CA GLN A 101 -28.31 21.84 -17.74
C GLN A 101 -27.89 20.57 -18.50
N GLY A 102 -27.87 19.44 -17.81
CA GLY A 102 -27.57 18.13 -18.39
C GLY A 102 -28.12 17.00 -17.54
N ASP A 103 -28.30 15.84 -18.16
CA ASP A 103 -28.72 14.61 -17.49
C ASP A 103 -27.49 13.83 -17.06
N ILE A 104 -27.52 13.29 -15.84
CA ILE A 104 -26.52 12.34 -15.36
C ILE A 104 -26.90 10.97 -15.91
N PRO A 105 -26.16 10.38 -16.88
CA PRO A 105 -26.53 9.09 -17.42
C PRO A 105 -26.27 7.99 -16.38
N LYS A 106 -27.03 6.89 -16.49
CA LYS A 106 -26.94 5.76 -15.56
C LYS A 106 -25.58 5.06 -15.55
N ASP A 107 -24.81 5.18 -16.63
CA ASP A 107 -23.49 4.58 -16.83
C ASP A 107 -22.34 5.57 -16.52
N LEU A 108 -22.59 6.69 -15.82
CA LEU A 108 -21.53 7.63 -15.45
C LEU A 108 -20.71 7.09 -14.27
N ASP A 109 -19.43 6.81 -14.46
CA ASP A 109 -18.52 6.44 -13.37
C ASP A 109 -18.54 7.46 -12.20
N ALA A 110 -18.55 6.95 -10.96
CA ALA A 110 -18.49 7.76 -9.74
C ALA A 110 -17.04 8.05 -9.30
N VAL A 111 -16.09 7.20 -9.71
CA VAL A 111 -14.69 7.26 -9.30
C VAL A 111 -13.74 7.27 -10.51
N ASN A 112 -12.55 7.84 -10.33
CA ASN A 112 -11.49 7.79 -11.33
C ASN A 112 -10.76 6.43 -11.35
N SER A 113 -9.73 6.30 -12.18
CA SER A 113 -8.91 5.09 -12.29
C SER A 113 -8.13 4.70 -11.02
N ASN A 114 -8.07 5.58 -10.02
CA ASN A 114 -7.45 5.34 -8.72
C ASN A 114 -8.51 5.09 -7.63
N TYR A 115 -9.77 4.89 -8.02
CA TYR A 115 -10.92 4.64 -7.17
C TYR A 115 -11.21 5.77 -6.17
N GLU A 116 -10.87 7.00 -6.57
CA GLU A 116 -11.19 8.22 -5.84
C GLU A 116 -12.40 8.90 -6.49
N GLU A 117 -13.35 9.37 -5.67
CA GLU A 117 -14.50 10.14 -6.15
C GLU A 117 -14.04 11.37 -6.94
N ALA A 118 -14.50 11.48 -8.18
CA ALA A 118 -14.04 12.53 -9.08
C ALA A 118 -15.12 12.97 -10.07
N ALA A 119 -15.05 14.24 -10.47
CA ALA A 119 -15.84 14.72 -11.60
C ALA A 119 -15.17 14.29 -12.93
N MET A 120 -15.92 13.58 -13.75
CA MET A 120 -15.48 13.09 -15.06
C MET A 120 -15.58 14.17 -16.12
N ASN A 121 -14.61 14.23 -17.03
CA ASN A 121 -14.70 15.10 -18.21
C ASN A 121 -15.70 14.52 -19.20
N ILE A 122 -16.80 15.24 -19.44
CA ILE A 122 -17.87 14.79 -20.33
C ILE A 122 -17.87 15.49 -21.68
N GLY A 123 -17.04 16.52 -21.88
CA GLY A 123 -16.96 17.25 -23.14
C GLY A 123 -16.33 18.64 -23.03
N THR A 124 -16.31 19.35 -24.16
CA THR A 124 -15.79 20.71 -24.25
C THR A 124 -16.91 21.69 -24.59
N LEU A 125 -17.03 22.73 -23.78
CA LEU A 125 -17.84 23.90 -24.04
C LEU A 125 -17.08 24.83 -25.00
N THR A 126 -17.72 25.27 -26.07
CA THR A 126 -17.17 26.30 -26.98
C THR A 126 -18.09 27.52 -27.00
N VAL A 127 -17.52 28.67 -26.64
CA VAL A 127 -18.17 29.98 -26.67
C VAL A 127 -17.59 30.76 -27.85
N SER A 128 -18.43 31.11 -28.83
CA SER A 128 -18.03 31.83 -30.04
C SER A 128 -18.82 33.13 -30.20
N GLY A 129 -18.14 34.16 -30.71
CA GLY A 129 -18.71 35.48 -30.88
C GLY A 129 -17.85 36.43 -31.68
N THR A 130 -18.12 37.73 -31.51
CA THR A 130 -17.36 38.82 -32.13
C THR A 130 -16.92 39.85 -31.10
N LEU A 131 -15.69 40.30 -31.19
CA LEU A 131 -15.11 41.37 -30.38
C LEU A 131 -14.51 42.43 -31.31
N GLY A 132 -15.01 43.67 -31.24
CA GLY A 132 -14.55 44.75 -32.12
C GLY A 132 -14.69 44.43 -33.62
N GLY A 133 -15.66 43.57 -33.98
CA GLY A 133 -15.88 43.10 -35.35
C GLY A 133 -15.05 41.89 -35.78
N SER A 134 -14.13 41.40 -34.95
CA SER A 134 -13.32 40.20 -35.23
C SER A 134 -13.93 38.97 -34.56
N SER A 135 -13.91 37.82 -35.24
CA SER A 135 -14.35 36.54 -34.66
C SER A 135 -13.41 36.10 -33.54
N VAL A 136 -14.01 35.62 -32.45
CA VAL A 136 -13.32 35.18 -31.25
C VAL A 136 -14.00 33.92 -30.72
N SER A 137 -13.21 32.99 -30.20
CA SER A 137 -13.70 31.75 -29.61
C SER A 137 -12.86 31.35 -28.41
N LYS A 138 -13.50 30.75 -27.41
CA LYS A 138 -12.85 30.21 -26.22
C LYS A 138 -13.51 28.90 -25.82
N THR A 139 -12.69 27.97 -25.35
CA THR A 139 -13.14 26.67 -24.86
C THR A 139 -13.00 26.57 -23.35
N ALA A 140 -13.84 25.73 -22.75
CA ALA A 140 -13.79 25.32 -21.35
C ALA A 140 -14.18 23.84 -21.24
N THR A 141 -13.68 23.14 -20.22
CA THR A 141 -14.02 21.72 -20.00
C THR A 141 -15.33 21.63 -19.23
N ILE A 142 -16.21 20.71 -19.63
CA ILE A 142 -17.42 20.37 -18.89
C ILE A 142 -17.15 19.11 -18.09
N THR A 143 -17.34 19.16 -16.78
CA THR A 143 -17.23 17.99 -15.92
C THR A 143 -18.57 17.61 -15.31
N MET A 144 -18.75 16.33 -15.00
CA MET A 144 -19.94 15.81 -14.32
C MET A 144 -19.55 14.80 -13.25
N GLN A 145 -20.22 14.83 -12.11
CA GLN A 145 -19.99 13.89 -11.01
C GLN A 145 -21.33 13.28 -10.56
N ALA A 146 -21.28 12.00 -10.16
CA ALA A 146 -22.38 11.26 -9.56
C ALA A 146 -21.98 10.71 -8.18
N GLU A 147 -22.97 10.29 -7.39
CA GLU A 147 -22.74 9.62 -6.10
C GLU A 147 -22.05 8.26 -6.27
N ASN A 148 -21.16 7.96 -5.32
CA ASN A 148 -20.55 6.66 -5.17
C ASN A 148 -21.35 5.80 -4.16
N ASN A 149 -21.92 4.71 -4.65
CA ASN A 149 -22.78 3.82 -3.86
C ASN A 149 -22.09 2.51 -3.41
N LEU A 150 -20.82 2.28 -3.76
CA LEU A 150 -20.05 1.16 -3.22
C LEU A 150 -19.10 1.67 -2.15
N ARG A 151 -19.15 1.11 -0.94
CA ARG A 151 -18.39 1.63 0.20
C ARG A 151 -17.86 0.53 1.11
N ILE A 152 -16.67 0.74 1.66
CA ILE A 152 -16.17 0.03 2.82
C ILE A 152 -16.92 0.60 4.03
N LYS A 153 -17.95 -0.11 4.49
CA LYS A 153 -18.69 0.24 5.69
C LYS A 153 -17.79 0.14 6.92
N LYS A 154 -16.93 -0.89 6.95
CA LYS A 154 -16.02 -1.14 8.06
C LYS A 154 -14.82 -1.97 7.63
N PHE A 155 -13.63 -1.55 8.04
CA PHE A 155 -12.45 -2.40 8.02
C PHE A 155 -11.99 -2.65 9.45
N ARG A 156 -11.87 -3.90 9.89
CA ARG A 156 -11.50 -4.26 11.26
C ARG A 156 -10.27 -5.14 11.27
N LEU A 157 -9.26 -4.73 12.03
CA LEU A 157 -8.10 -5.57 12.36
C LEU A 157 -8.30 -6.24 13.71
N ARG A 158 -7.88 -7.49 13.83
CA ARG A 158 -7.95 -8.30 15.06
C ARG A 158 -6.62 -9.02 15.28
N THR A 159 -6.13 -8.95 16.51
CA THR A 159 -5.12 -9.87 17.07
C THR A 159 -5.80 -10.82 18.05
N GLU A 160 -5.06 -11.77 18.62
CA GLU A 160 -5.60 -12.64 19.68
C GLU A 160 -6.17 -11.86 20.89
N THR A 161 -5.65 -10.66 21.16
CA THR A 161 -5.95 -9.90 22.38
C THR A 161 -6.63 -8.57 22.14
N SER A 162 -6.68 -8.09 20.90
CA SER A 162 -7.21 -6.76 20.58
C SER A 162 -7.96 -6.75 19.25
N SER A 163 -8.90 -5.83 19.12
CA SER A 163 -9.57 -5.55 17.85
C SER A 163 -9.79 -4.05 17.70
N LYS A 164 -9.58 -3.53 16.50
CA LYS A 164 -9.77 -2.12 16.18
C LYS A 164 -10.35 -1.98 14.77
N SER A 165 -11.33 -1.08 14.62
CA SER A 165 -11.75 -0.62 13.29
C SER A 165 -10.80 0.46 12.79
N MET A 166 -10.53 0.41 11.49
CA MET A 166 -9.60 1.27 10.79
C MET A 166 -10.37 2.12 9.79
N ASP A 167 -10.12 3.42 9.84
CA ASP A 167 -10.59 4.41 8.89
C ASP A 167 -9.41 4.92 8.05
N ASP A 168 -9.68 5.72 7.03
CA ASP A 168 -8.63 6.37 6.25
C ASP A 168 -7.77 7.32 7.12
N GLY A 169 -6.44 7.18 7.00
CA GLY A 169 -5.43 7.91 7.77
C GLY A 169 -5.18 7.38 9.19
N ASP A 170 -5.84 6.29 9.61
CA ASP A 170 -5.66 5.77 10.96
C ASP A 170 -4.27 5.13 11.19
N THR A 171 -3.93 4.92 12.47
CA THR A 171 -2.74 4.14 12.85
C THR A 171 -3.12 3.05 13.85
N PHE A 172 -2.69 1.81 13.58
CA PHE A 172 -2.73 0.69 14.50
C PHE A 172 -1.39 0.63 15.25
N LYS A 173 -1.43 0.82 16.57
CA LYS A 173 -0.23 1.01 17.41
C LYS A 173 0.21 -0.25 18.12
N ASN A 174 1.48 -0.27 18.51
CA ASN A 174 2.10 -1.36 19.28
C ASN A 174 2.15 -2.68 18.52
N VAL A 175 2.27 -2.61 17.20
CA VAL A 175 2.54 -3.78 16.36
C VAL A 175 3.96 -4.24 16.63
N ARG A 176 4.18 -5.53 16.85
CA ARG A 176 5.50 -6.12 17.03
C ARG A 176 5.88 -6.95 15.82
N PRO A 177 7.18 -7.08 15.52
CA PRO A 177 7.64 -8.04 14.52
C PRO A 177 7.21 -9.46 14.88
N GLY A 178 6.68 -10.20 13.91
CA GLY A 178 6.09 -11.52 14.10
C GLY A 178 4.62 -11.50 14.56
N ASP A 179 3.98 -10.34 14.70
CA ASP A 179 2.53 -10.29 14.98
C ASP A 179 1.73 -10.70 13.73
N GLU A 180 0.69 -11.50 13.95
CA GLU A 180 -0.30 -11.90 12.94
C GLU A 180 -1.64 -11.21 13.24
N PHE A 181 -2.26 -10.69 12.20
CA PHE A 181 -3.55 -10.01 12.24
C PHE A 181 -4.54 -10.74 11.33
N THR A 182 -5.78 -10.84 11.77
CA THR A 182 -6.90 -11.16 10.87
C THR A 182 -7.66 -9.88 10.59
N TYR A 183 -8.01 -9.66 9.33
CA TYR A 183 -8.84 -8.53 8.92
C TYR A 183 -10.25 -8.98 8.54
N GLU A 184 -11.19 -8.05 8.65
CA GLU A 184 -12.59 -8.20 8.27
C GLU A 184 -13.02 -6.91 7.58
N ALA A 185 -13.27 -6.97 6.27
CA ALA A 185 -13.77 -5.88 5.47
C ALA A 185 -15.27 -6.09 5.23
N GLU A 186 -16.11 -5.20 5.74
CA GLU A 186 -17.55 -5.15 5.52
C GLU A 186 -17.81 -4.12 4.42
N ILE A 187 -18.29 -4.58 3.27
CA ILE A 187 -18.57 -3.79 2.07
C ILE A 187 -20.09 -3.64 1.96
N GLU A 188 -20.57 -2.43 1.66
CA GLU A 188 -21.99 -2.12 1.51
C GLU A 188 -22.29 -1.54 0.11
N ASN A 189 -23.46 -1.91 -0.41
CA ASN A 189 -24.11 -1.24 -1.52
C ASN A 189 -25.16 -0.28 -0.97
N ARG A 190 -24.96 1.03 -1.21
CA ARG A 190 -25.80 2.11 -0.68
C ARG A 190 -26.99 2.48 -1.57
N TYR A 191 -27.15 1.85 -2.73
CA TYR A 191 -28.40 1.97 -3.48
C TYR A 191 -29.55 1.45 -2.62
N SER A 192 -30.67 2.16 -2.62
CA SER A 192 -31.86 1.72 -1.91
C SER A 192 -32.53 0.53 -2.62
N ASN A 193 -33.24 -0.30 -1.85
CA ASN A 193 -34.14 -1.32 -2.37
C ASN A 193 -35.17 -0.81 -3.42
N SER A 194 -35.45 0.50 -3.46
CA SER A 194 -36.33 1.10 -4.49
C SER A 194 -35.61 1.48 -5.78
N GLU A 195 -34.30 1.69 -5.73
CA GLU A 195 -33.47 1.92 -6.91
C GLU A 195 -33.13 0.60 -7.60
N ASP A 196 -33.02 -0.49 -6.83
CA ASP A 196 -32.88 -1.87 -7.32
C ASP A 196 -31.66 -2.02 -8.24
N VAL A 197 -30.52 -1.46 -7.81
CA VAL A 197 -29.24 -1.51 -8.54
C VAL A 197 -28.24 -2.39 -7.80
N GLU A 198 -27.75 -3.41 -8.50
CA GLU A 198 -26.83 -4.43 -8.00
C GLU A 198 -25.42 -4.24 -8.61
N PHE A 199 -24.40 -4.75 -7.90
CA PHE A 199 -23.05 -4.93 -8.42
C PHE A 199 -22.82 -6.38 -8.86
N ASP A 200 -22.39 -6.58 -10.10
CA ASP A 200 -22.12 -7.92 -10.66
C ASP A 200 -20.91 -8.60 -10.02
N THR A 201 -19.85 -7.84 -9.73
CA THR A 201 -18.67 -8.36 -9.01
C THR A 201 -18.00 -7.18 -8.32
N VAL A 202 -17.70 -7.35 -7.04
CA VAL A 202 -16.89 -6.40 -6.28
C VAL A 202 -15.54 -7.04 -5.99
N TYR A 203 -14.48 -6.37 -6.42
CA TYR A 203 -13.10 -6.76 -6.19
C TYR A 203 -12.55 -6.03 -4.98
N ILE A 204 -11.90 -6.76 -4.08
CA ILE A 204 -11.26 -6.27 -2.88
C ILE A 204 -9.78 -6.60 -2.98
N SER A 205 -8.95 -5.58 -2.77
CA SER A 205 -7.50 -5.73 -2.74
C SER A 205 -6.95 -5.08 -1.48
N VAL A 206 -6.13 -5.82 -0.74
CA VAL A 206 -5.41 -5.35 0.45
C VAL A 206 -3.93 -5.49 0.16
N GLU A 207 -3.21 -4.38 0.15
CA GLU A 207 -1.79 -4.36 -0.21
C GLU A 207 -0.97 -3.67 0.89
N SER A 208 0.28 -4.08 1.06
CA SER A 208 1.27 -3.33 1.84
C SER A 208 2.32 -2.68 0.94
N GLU A 209 2.71 -1.44 1.25
CA GLU A 209 3.85 -0.80 0.59
C GLU A 209 5.22 -1.31 1.09
N ASN A 210 5.23 -2.09 2.18
CA ASN A 210 6.44 -2.56 2.84
C ASN A 210 6.54 -4.08 2.73
N SER A 211 7.66 -4.58 2.19
CA SER A 211 7.94 -6.01 2.05
C SER A 211 8.04 -6.74 3.38
N ASP A 212 8.29 -6.04 4.49
CA ASP A 212 8.35 -6.63 5.83
C ASP A 212 6.93 -6.92 6.39
N VAL A 213 5.87 -6.61 5.64
CA VAL A 213 4.49 -6.91 5.99
C VAL A 213 3.84 -7.65 4.84
N ASP A 214 3.58 -8.93 5.07
CA ASP A 214 2.93 -9.82 4.13
C ASP A 214 1.41 -9.72 4.30
N VAL A 215 0.70 -9.56 3.20
CA VAL A 215 -0.76 -9.60 3.17
C VAL A 215 -1.13 -10.80 2.33
N ASP A 216 -2.07 -11.60 2.81
CA ASP A 216 -2.57 -12.74 2.03
C ASP A 216 -3.09 -12.23 0.68
N GLU A 217 -2.35 -12.52 -0.40
CA GLU A 217 -2.55 -11.97 -1.75
C GLU A 217 -3.72 -12.62 -2.50
N GLU A 218 -4.65 -13.27 -1.80
CA GLU A 218 -5.87 -13.76 -2.43
C GLU A 218 -6.74 -12.55 -2.80
N ASP A 219 -6.79 -12.24 -4.10
CA ASP A 219 -7.75 -11.28 -4.66
C ASP A 219 -9.15 -11.77 -4.29
N ASP A 220 -9.73 -11.09 -3.31
CA ASP A 220 -11.03 -11.41 -2.77
C ASP A 220 -12.11 -10.80 -3.65
N GLU A 221 -13.13 -11.58 -3.99
CA GLU A 221 -14.26 -11.14 -4.80
C GLU A 221 -15.60 -11.47 -4.15
N ILE A 222 -16.55 -10.55 -4.30
CA ILE A 222 -17.96 -10.77 -3.98
C ILE A 222 -18.69 -10.91 -5.33
N ASP A 223 -19.22 -12.11 -5.59
CA ASP A 223 -19.91 -12.49 -6.84
C ASP A 223 -21.18 -11.68 -7.15
N SER A 224 -21.78 -11.02 -6.17
CA SER A 224 -23.01 -10.24 -6.31
C SER A 224 -23.25 -9.46 -5.03
N LEU A 225 -23.61 -8.18 -5.15
CA LEU A 225 -23.98 -7.34 -4.01
C LEU A 225 -25.22 -6.50 -4.34
N GLY A 226 -26.37 -6.96 -3.87
CA GLY A 226 -27.67 -6.33 -4.11
C GLY A 226 -27.82 -4.96 -3.46
N ALA A 227 -28.87 -4.22 -3.84
CA ALA A 227 -29.17 -2.93 -3.24
C ALA A 227 -29.45 -3.04 -1.74
N ASP A 228 -28.90 -2.14 -0.92
CA ASP A 228 -29.03 -2.13 0.55
C ASP A 228 -28.48 -3.40 1.22
N GLU A 229 -27.64 -4.17 0.50
CA GLU A 229 -26.95 -5.36 1.01
C GLU A 229 -25.52 -5.06 1.45
N GLU A 230 -25.02 -5.94 2.31
CA GLU A 230 -23.68 -5.90 2.89
C GLU A 230 -23.07 -7.30 2.80
N ASP A 231 -21.79 -7.38 2.45
CA ASP A 231 -21.03 -8.63 2.54
C ASP A 231 -19.68 -8.41 3.23
N THR A 232 -19.11 -9.49 3.76
CA THR A 232 -17.90 -9.45 4.57
C THR A 232 -16.85 -10.39 4.02
N VAL A 233 -15.66 -9.85 3.81
CA VAL A 233 -14.49 -10.64 3.44
C VAL A 233 -13.42 -10.57 4.52
N SER A 234 -12.63 -11.62 4.64
CA SER A 234 -11.61 -11.74 5.69
C SER A 234 -10.35 -12.42 5.17
N GLY A 235 -9.21 -11.86 5.52
CA GLY A 235 -7.90 -12.47 5.27
C GLY A 235 -6.95 -12.21 6.45
N SER A 236 -5.66 -12.35 6.19
CA SER A 236 -4.62 -12.16 7.20
C SER A 236 -3.52 -11.19 6.75
N ILE A 237 -2.89 -10.55 7.73
CA ILE A 237 -1.70 -9.70 7.56
C ILE A 237 -0.67 -10.20 8.56
N THR A 238 0.53 -10.51 8.09
CA THR A 238 1.64 -10.99 8.92
C THR A 238 2.79 -10.00 8.87
N VAL A 239 3.25 -9.55 10.03
CA VAL A 239 4.45 -8.70 10.10
C VAL A 239 5.66 -9.60 10.25
N GLU A 240 6.61 -9.49 9.34
CA GLU A 240 7.82 -10.29 9.36
C GLU A 240 8.57 -10.12 10.69
N GLU A 241 9.28 -11.17 11.09
CA GLU A 241 10.09 -11.19 12.30
C GLU A 241 11.18 -10.10 12.32
N GLU A 242 11.69 -9.72 11.15
CA GLU A 242 12.83 -8.81 11.03
C GLU A 242 12.40 -7.36 10.82
N ALA A 243 11.08 -7.12 10.69
CA ALA A 243 10.47 -5.83 10.45
C ALA A 243 10.98 -4.76 11.44
N ASP A 244 11.43 -3.63 10.91
CA ASP A 244 11.92 -2.50 11.73
C ASP A 244 11.36 -1.13 11.34
N LYS A 245 10.41 -1.12 10.40
CA LYS A 245 9.72 0.08 9.90
C LYS A 245 8.21 -0.10 9.97
N ASP A 246 7.54 1.03 10.12
CA ASP A 246 6.12 1.14 9.89
C ASP A 246 5.74 0.67 8.48
N ALA A 247 4.50 0.25 8.30
CA ALA A 247 3.95 -0.13 7.01
C ALA A 247 2.63 0.58 6.77
N THR A 248 2.41 1.07 5.56
CA THR A 248 1.08 1.51 5.12
C THR A 248 0.37 0.34 4.46
N ILE A 249 -0.89 0.13 4.84
CA ILE A 249 -1.79 -0.83 4.24
C ILE A 249 -2.82 -0.03 3.45
N THR A 250 -2.97 -0.37 2.18
CA THR A 250 -3.97 0.20 1.28
C THR A 250 -5.05 -0.84 1.03
N VAL A 251 -6.29 -0.48 1.34
CA VAL A 251 -7.47 -1.30 1.05
C VAL A 251 -8.24 -0.62 -0.06
N THR A 252 -8.42 -1.34 -1.17
CA THR A 252 -9.13 -0.86 -2.34
C THR A 252 -10.30 -1.79 -2.63
N ILE A 253 -11.50 -1.22 -2.75
CA ILE A 253 -12.66 -1.92 -3.31
C ILE A 253 -13.09 -1.25 -4.61
N HIS A 254 -13.53 -2.03 -5.58
CA HIS A 254 -14.14 -1.50 -6.78
C HIS A 254 -15.10 -2.49 -7.44
N GLY A 255 -16.07 -1.97 -8.16
CA GLY A 255 -17.08 -2.78 -8.84
C GLY A 255 -17.82 -1.95 -9.89
N THR A 256 -18.42 -2.62 -10.85
CA THR A 256 -19.29 -1.98 -11.85
C THR A 256 -20.73 -2.36 -11.52
N ASP A 257 -21.63 -1.37 -11.49
CA ASP A 257 -23.05 -1.64 -11.28
C ASP A 257 -23.71 -2.21 -12.55
N GLU A 258 -24.93 -2.74 -12.44
CA GLU A 258 -25.70 -3.30 -13.57
C GLU A 258 -25.95 -2.30 -14.73
N ASN A 259 -25.76 -0.99 -14.48
CA ASN A 259 -25.89 0.06 -15.49
C ASN A 259 -24.56 0.37 -16.21
N GLY A 260 -23.46 -0.25 -15.78
CA GLY A 260 -22.13 -0.11 -16.36
C GLY A 260 -21.29 1.02 -15.75
N ALA A 261 -21.71 1.60 -14.62
CA ALA A 261 -20.95 2.67 -13.97
C ALA A 261 -19.92 2.11 -12.98
N LEU A 262 -18.69 2.61 -13.05
CA LEU A 262 -17.62 2.24 -12.10
C LEU A 262 -17.82 2.93 -10.74
N HIS A 263 -17.68 2.13 -9.69
CA HIS A 263 -17.68 2.52 -8.29
C HIS A 263 -16.44 1.99 -7.57
N GLY A 264 -16.10 2.58 -6.43
CA GLY A 264 -15.01 2.09 -5.62
C GLY A 264 -14.65 3.00 -4.47
N GLN A 265 -13.79 2.50 -3.59
CA GLN A 265 -13.24 3.27 -2.50
C GLN A 265 -11.84 2.77 -2.18
N LYS A 266 -10.95 3.70 -1.86
CA LYS A 266 -9.62 3.43 -1.33
C LYS A 266 -9.49 4.04 0.05
N ILE A 267 -9.01 3.25 1.01
CA ILE A 267 -8.61 3.75 2.34
C ILE A 267 -7.17 3.31 2.62
N GLU A 268 -6.42 4.16 3.31
CA GLU A 268 -5.04 3.88 3.69
C GLU A 268 -4.89 4.02 5.21
N PHE A 269 -4.23 3.07 5.85
CA PHE A 269 -3.91 3.18 7.27
C PHE A 269 -2.51 2.64 7.56
N ARG A 270 -1.95 3.01 8.70
CA ARG A 270 -0.58 2.65 9.07
C ARG A 270 -0.50 1.64 10.21
N LEU A 271 0.40 0.67 10.08
CA LEU A 271 0.88 -0.18 11.17
C LEU A 271 2.14 0.46 11.77
N ASP A 272 2.08 0.84 13.05
CA ASP A 272 3.22 1.39 13.82
C ASP A 272 3.99 0.23 14.46
N VAL A 273 5.03 -0.21 13.73
CA VAL A 273 5.82 -1.41 14.05
C VAL A 273 6.93 -1.04 15.01
N ASN A 274 6.74 -1.42 16.27
CA ASN A 274 7.67 -1.11 17.35
C ASN A 274 8.55 -2.31 17.69
N ARG A 275 9.70 -2.38 17.02
CA ARG A 275 10.78 -3.29 17.41
C ARG A 275 11.54 -2.76 18.65
N LEU A 276 11.68 -3.61 19.67
CA LEU A 276 12.36 -3.25 20.92
C LEU A 276 13.87 -3.03 20.72
N THR A 277 14.49 -2.20 21.56
CA THR A 277 15.94 -1.95 21.47
C THR A 277 16.75 -3.22 21.78
N HIS A 278 16.33 -3.94 22.82
CA HIS A 278 16.92 -5.18 23.31
C HIS A 278 15.80 -6.21 23.34
N ASP A 279 15.95 -7.31 22.62
CA ASP A 279 14.97 -8.41 22.63
C ASP A 279 15.64 -9.73 22.24
N LEU A 280 16.00 -10.51 23.24
CA LEU A 280 16.46 -11.88 23.06
C LEU A 280 15.25 -12.82 23.17
N LYS A 281 15.00 -13.62 22.14
CA LYS A 281 13.92 -14.62 22.12
C LYS A 281 14.49 -16.02 22.19
N ILE A 282 13.97 -16.84 23.09
CA ILE A 282 14.20 -18.29 23.07
C ILE A 282 13.26 -18.87 22.00
N ARG A 283 13.84 -19.38 20.90
CA ARG A 283 13.07 -20.00 19.80
C ARG A 283 12.73 -21.45 20.08
N LYS A 284 13.63 -22.15 20.78
CA LYS A 284 13.52 -23.57 21.08
C LYS A 284 14.48 -23.96 22.20
N ILE A 285 14.10 -24.93 23.01
CA ILE A 285 15.02 -25.61 23.93
C ILE A 285 15.12 -27.08 23.52
N ALA A 286 16.30 -27.51 23.07
CA ALA A 286 16.57 -28.92 22.79
C ALA A 286 17.12 -29.61 24.05
N VAL A 287 16.64 -30.82 24.32
CA VAL A 287 17.02 -31.63 25.47
C VAL A 287 17.50 -32.99 25.00
N SER A 288 18.71 -33.40 25.39
CA SER A 288 19.32 -34.64 24.94
C SER A 288 20.13 -35.33 26.06
N PRO A 289 19.78 -36.57 26.45
CA PRO A 289 18.56 -37.30 26.06
C PRO A 289 17.30 -36.69 26.72
N LYS A 290 16.11 -36.96 26.19
CA LYS A 290 14.85 -36.56 26.85
C LYS A 290 14.49 -37.44 28.05
N THR A 291 15.04 -38.65 28.09
CA THR A 291 14.83 -39.63 29.15
C THR A 291 16.15 -40.32 29.46
N THR A 292 16.48 -40.46 30.73
CA THR A 292 17.66 -41.19 31.20
C THR A 292 17.31 -42.03 32.42
N ASP A 293 18.12 -43.04 32.74
CA ASP A 293 18.05 -43.75 34.02
C ASP A 293 18.99 -43.13 35.06
N ASN A 294 18.77 -43.47 36.34
CA ASN A 294 19.67 -43.12 37.45
C ASN A 294 20.66 -44.25 37.80
N CYS A 295 20.95 -45.18 36.87
CA CYS A 295 21.78 -46.36 37.19
C CYS A 295 23.26 -46.08 37.23
N LYS A 296 23.68 -45.07 36.48
CA LYS A 296 25.06 -44.63 36.37
C LYS A 296 25.06 -43.11 36.34
N HIS A 297 26.23 -42.53 36.56
CA HIS A 297 26.46 -41.13 36.21
C HIS A 297 26.10 -40.93 34.74
N ASN A 298 25.05 -40.15 34.53
CA ASN A 298 24.54 -39.77 33.23
C ASN A 298 24.53 -38.24 33.15
N GLU A 299 24.38 -37.70 31.95
CA GLU A 299 24.33 -36.26 31.73
C GLU A 299 23.13 -35.94 30.83
N ILE A 300 22.41 -34.87 31.19
CA ILE A 300 21.40 -34.26 30.33
C ILE A 300 21.98 -32.97 29.75
N VAL A 301 21.95 -32.85 28.43
CA VAL A 301 22.36 -31.63 27.73
C VAL A 301 21.14 -30.81 27.37
N ILE A 302 21.10 -29.57 27.86
CA ILE A 302 20.12 -28.55 27.50
C ILE A 302 20.77 -27.57 26.52
N THR A 303 20.16 -27.39 25.36
CA THR A 303 20.62 -26.48 24.30
C THR A 303 19.51 -25.50 23.92
N PRO A 304 19.48 -24.30 24.54
CA PRO A 304 18.61 -23.22 24.12
C PRO A 304 19.07 -22.61 22.79
N TYR A 305 18.12 -22.35 21.89
CA TYR A 305 18.29 -21.63 20.63
C TYR A 305 17.72 -20.24 20.83
N ILE A 306 18.57 -19.21 20.71
CA ILE A 306 18.20 -17.83 20.98
C ILE A 306 18.42 -17.01 19.72
N LYS A 307 17.49 -16.10 19.42
CA LYS A 307 17.59 -15.11 18.34
C LYS A 307 17.57 -13.70 18.93
N ASN A 308 18.41 -12.81 18.43
CA ASN A 308 18.37 -11.40 18.77
C ASN A 308 17.38 -10.66 17.87
N MET A 309 16.21 -10.37 18.42
CA MET A 309 15.13 -9.60 17.81
C MET A 309 15.22 -8.11 18.14
N GLY A 310 16.24 -7.67 18.89
CA GLY A 310 16.46 -6.27 19.23
C GLY A 310 16.90 -5.43 18.03
N LYS A 311 16.80 -4.10 18.14
CA LYS A 311 17.34 -3.14 17.14
C LYS A 311 18.87 -3.06 17.15
N ARG A 312 19.54 -3.63 18.16
CA ARG A 312 20.99 -3.52 18.38
C ARG A 312 21.64 -4.88 18.50
N ASN A 313 22.93 -4.92 18.22
CA ASN A 313 23.78 -6.06 18.54
C ASN A 313 23.96 -6.16 20.07
N GLU A 314 23.96 -7.39 20.57
CA GLU A 314 24.07 -7.69 22.00
C GLU A 314 25.44 -8.27 22.34
N ARG A 315 26.27 -7.50 23.04
CA ARG A 315 27.64 -7.90 23.43
C ARG A 315 27.68 -8.80 24.66
N LYS A 316 26.65 -8.71 25.50
CA LYS A 316 26.60 -9.31 26.83
C LYS A 316 25.31 -10.12 27.00
N VAL A 317 25.17 -11.14 26.17
CA VAL A 317 24.06 -12.10 26.28
C VAL A 317 24.44 -13.18 27.28
N TYR A 318 23.56 -13.43 28.24
CA TYR A 318 23.68 -14.55 29.18
C TYR A 318 22.45 -15.43 29.09
N ILE A 319 22.66 -16.72 29.31
CA ILE A 319 21.58 -17.69 29.49
C ILE A 319 21.76 -18.35 30.85
N GLU A 320 20.69 -18.45 31.59
CA GLU A 320 20.61 -19.19 32.84
C GLU A 320 19.70 -20.39 32.65
N VAL A 321 20.16 -21.55 33.11
CA VAL A 321 19.40 -22.78 33.18
C VAL A 321 19.28 -23.19 34.63
N THR A 322 18.05 -23.38 35.09
CA THR A 322 17.74 -23.76 36.47
C THR A 322 16.87 -25.03 36.48
N VAL A 323 17.20 -25.96 37.37
CA VAL A 323 16.39 -27.15 37.71
C VAL A 323 16.29 -27.22 39.23
N ASP A 324 15.24 -26.63 39.78
CA ASP A 324 15.07 -26.44 41.22
C ASP A 324 15.12 -27.77 41.99
N ASP A 325 14.46 -28.82 41.48
CA ASP A 325 14.41 -30.14 42.12
C ASP A 325 15.78 -30.86 42.18
N LEU A 326 16.75 -30.42 41.37
CA LEU A 326 18.13 -30.91 41.40
C LEU A 326 19.09 -29.94 42.10
N ASN A 327 18.60 -28.80 42.58
CA ASN A 327 19.43 -27.67 43.02
C ASN A 327 20.50 -27.28 41.97
N TYR A 328 20.17 -27.44 40.68
CA TYR A 328 21.07 -27.10 39.57
C TYR A 328 20.76 -25.68 39.09
N GLN A 329 21.79 -24.84 39.02
CA GLN A 329 21.71 -23.52 38.42
C GLN A 329 23.05 -23.23 37.74
N GLU A 330 23.01 -22.97 36.43
CA GLU A 330 24.18 -22.57 35.67
C GLU A 330 23.85 -21.38 34.78
N LYS A 331 24.69 -20.34 34.85
CA LYS A 331 24.57 -19.13 34.02
C LYS A 331 25.83 -18.96 33.17
N LYS A 332 25.67 -18.94 31.84
CA LYS A 332 26.77 -18.79 30.88
C LYS A 332 26.59 -17.55 30.04
N GLN A 333 27.70 -16.86 29.76
CA GLN A 333 27.75 -15.80 28.75
C GLN A 333 27.92 -16.42 27.37
N PHE A 334 27.30 -15.82 26.35
CA PHE A 334 27.66 -16.11 24.96
C PHE A 334 29.13 -15.74 24.69
N PRO A 335 29.88 -16.58 23.97
CA PRO A 335 31.29 -16.34 23.69
C PRO A 335 31.54 -15.23 22.66
N TYR A 336 30.50 -14.80 21.94
CA TYR A 336 30.56 -13.74 20.92
C TYR A 336 29.40 -12.77 21.08
N GLU A 337 29.53 -11.60 20.45
CA GLU A 337 28.45 -10.63 20.28
C GLU A 337 27.39 -11.23 19.36
N LEU A 338 26.12 -11.21 19.80
CA LEU A 338 25.00 -11.67 19.00
C LEU A 338 24.50 -10.48 18.17
N GLU A 339 24.73 -10.50 16.85
CA GLU A 339 24.35 -9.39 15.98
C GLU A 339 22.82 -9.26 15.87
N LYS A 340 22.34 -8.15 15.29
CA LYS A 340 20.91 -7.96 14.98
C LYS A 340 20.45 -9.11 14.07
N ASP A 341 19.30 -9.70 14.38
CA ASP A 341 18.66 -10.81 13.63
C ASP A 341 19.42 -12.15 13.66
N ASP A 342 20.61 -12.19 14.28
CA ASP A 342 21.40 -13.40 14.41
C ASP A 342 20.88 -14.36 15.49
N SER A 343 21.22 -15.64 15.32
CA SER A 343 20.87 -16.71 16.25
C SER A 343 22.12 -17.38 16.82
N GLY A 344 21.99 -17.90 18.04
CA GLY A 344 23.06 -18.59 18.74
C GLY A 344 22.56 -19.70 19.66
N THR A 345 23.48 -20.57 20.08
CA THR A 345 23.19 -21.66 21.04
C THR A 345 24.30 -21.79 22.07
N LEU A 346 23.95 -22.30 23.26
CA LEU A 346 24.91 -22.75 24.29
C LEU A 346 24.45 -24.07 24.89
N ASN A 347 25.41 -24.89 25.30
CA ASN A 347 25.14 -26.17 25.95
C ASN A 347 25.31 -26.05 27.47
N PHE A 348 24.32 -26.58 28.19
CA PHE A 348 24.31 -26.75 29.63
C PHE A 348 24.27 -28.23 29.94
N ILE A 349 25.21 -28.69 30.75
CA ILE A 349 25.36 -30.11 31.10
C ILE A 349 24.89 -30.26 32.54
N ILE A 350 23.81 -31.00 32.72
CA ILE A 350 23.24 -31.30 34.02
C ILE A 350 23.73 -32.71 34.40
N PRO A 351 24.62 -32.83 35.40
CA PRO A 351 25.04 -34.14 35.89
C PRO A 351 23.88 -34.82 36.62
N ILE A 352 23.67 -36.10 36.33
CA ILE A 352 22.67 -36.93 36.97
C ILE A 352 23.38 -37.98 37.83
N ASP A 353 23.26 -37.82 39.14
CA ASP A 353 23.82 -38.74 40.13
C ASP A 353 22.94 -39.99 40.25
N SER A 354 23.52 -41.10 40.73
CA SER A 354 22.81 -42.38 40.84
C SER A 354 21.71 -42.41 41.91
N ASP A 355 21.73 -41.46 42.83
CA ASP A 355 20.71 -41.26 43.87
C ASP A 355 19.64 -40.24 43.47
N THR A 356 19.72 -39.68 42.24
CA THR A 356 18.70 -38.77 41.73
C THR A 356 17.35 -39.48 41.65
N GLU A 357 16.30 -38.83 42.18
CA GLU A 357 14.95 -39.39 42.19
C GLU A 357 14.40 -39.58 40.78
N ALA A 358 13.67 -40.67 40.57
CA ALA A 358 13.03 -40.93 39.28
C ALA A 358 11.73 -40.14 39.17
N GLN A 359 11.76 -39.06 38.40
CA GLN A 359 10.60 -38.21 38.14
C GLN A 359 10.78 -37.37 36.86
N VAL A 360 9.80 -36.52 36.57
CA VAL A 360 9.89 -35.50 35.52
C VAL A 360 10.48 -34.23 36.13
N TYR A 361 11.54 -33.72 35.53
CA TYR A 361 12.22 -32.49 35.95
C TYR A 361 11.88 -31.35 35.01
N ILE A 362 11.46 -30.22 35.56
CA ILE A 362 11.20 -28.99 34.81
C ILE A 362 12.49 -28.17 34.75
N VAL A 363 12.80 -27.67 33.56
CA VAL A 363 13.96 -26.84 33.29
C VAL A 363 13.47 -25.45 32.95
N ASP A 364 13.82 -24.47 33.77
CA ASP A 364 13.61 -23.05 33.51
C ASP A 364 14.82 -22.50 32.76
N VAL A 365 14.60 -21.91 31.59
CA VAL A 365 15.63 -21.24 30.79
C VAL A 365 15.31 -19.75 30.72
N LYS A 366 16.29 -18.92 31.08
CA LYS A 366 16.16 -17.47 31.04
C LYS A 366 17.29 -16.84 30.24
N THR A 367 16.98 -15.80 29.50
CA THR A 367 17.95 -14.98 28.77
C THR A 367 18.08 -13.60 29.40
N TYR A 368 19.30 -13.06 29.38
CA TYR A 368 19.61 -11.76 29.92
C TYR A 368 20.48 -10.96 28.95
N PHE A 369 20.26 -9.65 28.88
CA PHE A 369 21.21 -8.69 28.31
C PHE A 369 21.84 -7.85 29.43
N ASP A 370 23.01 -7.27 29.15
CA ASP A 370 23.81 -6.51 30.13
C ASP A 370 24.00 -7.26 31.46
N GLU A 371 24.12 -8.59 31.41
CA GLU A 371 24.31 -9.51 32.54
C GLU A 371 23.11 -9.67 33.49
N ILE A 372 22.31 -8.63 33.72
CA ILE A 372 21.32 -8.62 34.82
C ILE A 372 19.88 -8.43 34.36
N ILE A 373 19.62 -7.95 33.13
CA ILE A 373 18.28 -7.60 32.70
C ILE A 373 17.67 -8.78 31.96
N GLU A 374 16.66 -9.42 32.57
CA GLU A 374 15.93 -10.53 31.95
C GLU A 374 15.23 -10.04 30.68
N SER A 375 15.42 -10.78 29.58
CA SER A 375 14.80 -10.48 28.29
C SER A 375 13.61 -11.41 28.00
N ASN A 376 13.79 -12.70 28.22
CA ASN A 376 12.81 -13.73 27.91
C ASN A 376 13.08 -14.99 28.72
N SER A 377 12.03 -15.76 28.99
CA SER A 377 12.09 -17.02 29.71
C SER A 377 11.16 -18.05 29.08
N ASP A 378 11.56 -19.31 29.14
CA ASP A 378 10.82 -20.46 28.61
C ASP A 378 11.14 -21.72 29.42
N ARG A 379 10.31 -22.76 29.28
CA ARG A 379 10.39 -23.99 30.06
C ARG A 379 10.44 -25.23 29.18
N THR A 380 11.18 -26.22 29.64
CA THR A 380 11.14 -27.57 29.06
C THR A 380 11.20 -28.63 30.15
N GLN A 381 11.23 -29.91 29.78
CA GLN A 381 11.31 -30.99 30.75
C GLN A 381 12.06 -32.20 30.23
N PHE A 382 12.63 -32.98 31.14
CA PHE A 382 13.15 -34.33 30.89
C PHE A 382 12.70 -35.30 31.98
N THR A 383 12.89 -36.60 31.75
CA THR A 383 12.45 -37.64 32.68
C THR A 383 13.63 -38.51 33.12
N ILE A 384 13.71 -38.75 34.43
CA ILE A 384 14.61 -39.75 35.01
C ILE A 384 13.77 -40.97 35.40
N THR A 385 14.16 -42.14 34.90
CA THR A 385 13.51 -43.41 35.24
C THR A 385 14.33 -44.18 36.26
N GLN A 386 13.67 -44.94 37.13
CA GLN A 386 14.38 -45.86 38.01
C GLN A 386 15.08 -46.94 37.20
N CYS A 387 16.23 -47.38 37.69
CA CYS A 387 16.78 -48.65 37.28
C CYS A 387 15.77 -49.77 37.51
N GLU A 388 15.50 -50.54 36.46
CA GLU A 388 15.02 -51.89 36.67
C GLU A 388 16.11 -52.64 37.44
N THR A 389 15.93 -52.78 38.75
CA THR A 389 16.67 -53.74 39.54
C THR A 389 16.21 -55.10 39.05
N GLN A 390 16.90 -55.62 38.04
CA GLN A 390 16.65 -56.96 37.53
C GLN A 390 16.77 -57.91 38.74
N PRO A 391 15.68 -58.53 39.22
CA PRO A 391 15.77 -59.44 40.34
C PRO A 391 16.70 -60.57 39.92
N ALA A 392 17.68 -60.90 40.77
CA ALA A 392 18.61 -62.00 40.55
C ALA A 392 17.81 -63.29 40.28
N GLN A 393 17.74 -63.69 39.01
CA GLN A 393 17.10 -64.95 38.64
C GLN A 393 17.96 -66.10 39.15
N GLN A 394 17.44 -66.81 40.15
CA GLN A 394 17.79 -68.21 40.39
C GLN A 394 17.56 -68.98 39.09
N GLN A 395 18.61 -69.66 38.62
CA GLN A 395 18.49 -70.68 37.59
C GLN A 395 17.65 -71.83 38.16
N THR A 396 16.46 -72.04 37.59
CA THR A 396 15.77 -73.33 37.71
C THR A 396 15.32 -73.76 36.32
N GLN A 397 15.85 -74.90 35.89
CA GLN A 397 15.41 -75.67 34.73
C GLN A 397 13.93 -76.04 34.88
N GLN A 398 13.15 -75.92 33.79
CA GLN A 398 12.24 -76.93 33.23
C GLN A 398 11.50 -76.30 32.03
N GLN A 399 11.76 -76.78 30.80
CA GLN A 399 11.06 -77.87 30.10
C GLN A 399 9.66 -77.50 29.59
N GLN A 400 9.61 -77.29 28.26
CA GLN A 400 8.54 -77.52 27.28
C GLN A 400 7.07 -77.48 27.76
N THR A 401 6.28 -76.62 27.11
CA THR A 401 5.04 -77.04 26.42
C THR A 401 4.76 -76.08 25.26
N GLN A 402 4.71 -76.63 24.05
CA GLN A 402 4.23 -75.97 22.84
C GLN A 402 2.71 -75.85 22.89
N GLN A 403 2.16 -74.68 22.56
CA GLN A 403 0.85 -74.62 21.90
C GLN A 403 0.77 -73.39 20.99
N GLN A 404 0.41 -73.71 19.74
CA GLN A 404 0.23 -72.80 18.63
C GLN A 404 -0.97 -71.86 18.86
N THR A 405 -0.82 -70.59 18.50
CA THR A 405 -1.93 -69.81 17.95
C THR A 405 -1.34 -68.89 16.88
N GLN A 406 -1.65 -69.23 15.62
CA GLN A 406 -1.36 -68.39 14.47
C GLN A 406 -2.30 -67.18 14.51
N GLN A 407 -1.73 -65.97 14.52
CA GLN A 407 -2.43 -64.78 14.07
C GLN A 407 -1.69 -64.19 12.88
N GLN A 408 -2.53 -63.93 11.89
CA GLN A 408 -2.24 -63.71 10.49
C GLN A 408 -1.86 -62.24 10.28
N THR A 409 -0.62 -62.01 9.85
CA THR A 409 -0.15 -60.69 9.40
C THR A 409 -0.73 -60.39 8.02
N GLN A 410 -1.49 -59.30 7.95
CA GLN A 410 -2.00 -58.70 6.71
C GLN A 410 -0.94 -57.71 6.19
N PRO A 411 -0.47 -57.81 4.94
CA PRO A 411 0.39 -56.80 4.34
C PRO A 411 -0.47 -55.71 3.72
N THR A 412 -0.30 -54.47 4.17
CA THR A 412 -0.84 -53.28 3.52
C THR A 412 -0.06 -53.03 2.22
N GLN A 413 -0.71 -53.29 1.09
CA GLN A 413 -0.19 -52.99 -0.24
C GLN A 413 -0.25 -51.49 -0.51
N GLN A 414 0.89 -50.91 -0.89
CA GLN A 414 0.96 -49.62 -1.57
C GLN A 414 0.34 -49.76 -2.97
N GLN A 415 -0.65 -48.93 -3.26
CA GLN A 415 -1.15 -48.74 -4.62
C GLN A 415 -0.23 -47.76 -5.35
N GLN A 416 0.49 -48.31 -6.32
CA GLN A 416 1.26 -47.58 -7.33
C GLN A 416 0.35 -47.42 -8.55
N GLN A 417 -0.14 -46.21 -8.79
CA GLN A 417 -0.95 -45.91 -9.96
C GLN A 417 -0.05 -45.79 -11.19
N THR A 418 -0.28 -46.67 -12.15
CA THR A 418 0.30 -46.71 -13.48
C THR A 418 -0.64 -46.01 -14.45
N GLN A 419 -0.16 -45.01 -15.18
CA GLN A 419 -0.89 -44.37 -16.27
C GLN A 419 -0.29 -44.80 -17.62
N PRO A 420 -1.10 -45.05 -18.68
CA PRO A 420 -0.63 -45.68 -19.91
C PRO A 420 0.01 -44.70 -20.91
N PRO A 421 0.78 -45.21 -21.90
CA PRO A 421 1.51 -44.42 -22.88
C PRO A 421 0.64 -44.01 -24.09
N GLN A 422 0.80 -42.78 -24.56
CA GLN A 422 0.43 -42.32 -25.92
C GLN A 422 1.63 -41.54 -26.47
N THR A 423 2.43 -42.13 -27.36
CA THR A 423 2.26 -42.20 -28.83
C THR A 423 2.28 -40.85 -29.52
N THR A 424 3.48 -40.56 -30.03
CA THR A 424 3.89 -39.60 -31.04
C THR A 424 2.99 -39.59 -32.28
N SER A 425 2.62 -38.41 -32.76
CA SER A 425 2.42 -38.15 -34.19
C SER A 425 2.77 -36.70 -34.51
N GLU A 426 3.83 -36.62 -35.28
CA GLU A 426 4.36 -35.53 -36.09
C GLU A 426 3.31 -35.10 -37.14
N THR A 427 2.99 -33.81 -37.24
CA THR A 427 2.57 -33.19 -38.51
C THR A 427 2.90 -31.71 -38.49
N GLU A 428 3.97 -31.43 -39.21
CA GLU A 428 4.37 -30.21 -39.89
C GLU A 428 3.21 -29.54 -40.65
N ASN A 429 2.94 -28.26 -40.36
CA ASN A 429 2.65 -27.29 -41.42
C ASN A 429 2.82 -25.84 -40.94
N SER A 430 3.71 -25.14 -41.63
CA SER A 430 3.89 -23.70 -41.61
C SER A 430 2.67 -22.97 -42.14
N GLU A 431 2.24 -21.91 -41.46
CA GLU A 431 1.75 -20.74 -42.17
C GLU A 431 2.21 -19.45 -41.47
N THR A 432 3.16 -18.82 -42.15
CA THR A 432 3.77 -17.54 -41.87
C THR A 432 2.74 -16.43 -42.04
N THR A 433 2.35 -15.76 -40.96
CA THR A 433 1.72 -14.43 -41.04
C THR A 433 2.62 -13.40 -40.38
N ALA A 434 3.26 -12.60 -41.22
CA ALA A 434 4.08 -11.46 -40.84
C ALA A 434 3.20 -10.37 -40.22
N ILE A 435 3.40 -10.08 -38.94
CA ILE A 435 2.85 -8.89 -38.28
C ILE A 435 3.99 -7.86 -38.19
N ALA A 436 3.77 -6.73 -38.84
CA ALA A 436 4.68 -5.62 -38.95
C ALA A 436 5.08 -5.07 -37.58
N GLN A 437 6.39 -4.96 -37.33
CA GLN A 437 6.95 -4.20 -36.22
C GLN A 437 6.48 -2.74 -36.32
N ALA A 438 5.58 -2.35 -35.42
CA ALA A 438 5.23 -0.96 -35.20
C ALA A 438 6.47 -0.22 -34.65
N ALA A 439 6.86 0.85 -35.34
CA ALA A 439 7.95 1.73 -34.93
C ALA A 439 7.67 2.31 -33.52
N PRO A 440 8.71 2.49 -32.68
CA PRO A 440 8.54 3.13 -31.38
C PRO A 440 8.01 4.56 -31.57
N ARG A 441 6.77 4.80 -31.12
CA ARG A 441 6.22 6.17 -31.00
C ARG A 441 7.13 6.95 -30.05
N LYS A 442 7.76 8.00 -30.57
CA LYS A 442 8.44 9.01 -29.78
C LYS A 442 7.39 9.63 -28.87
N LYS A 443 7.51 9.44 -27.54
CA LYS A 443 6.72 10.19 -26.56
C LYS A 443 7.02 11.68 -26.78
N GLU A 444 6.01 12.43 -27.20
CA GLU A 444 6.07 13.88 -27.26
C GLU A 444 6.36 14.41 -25.86
N LEU A 445 7.44 15.17 -25.76
CA LEU A 445 7.99 15.70 -24.51
C LEU A 445 7.20 16.92 -23.99
N GLU A 446 6.07 17.26 -24.62
CA GLU A 446 5.37 18.54 -24.44
C GLU A 446 4.24 18.51 -23.39
N GLU A 447 3.81 17.35 -22.90
CA GLU A 447 2.69 17.25 -21.94
C GLU A 447 3.10 16.85 -20.51
N ASN A 448 4.40 16.78 -20.23
CA ASN A 448 4.84 16.41 -18.88
C ASN A 448 4.77 17.64 -17.96
N SER A 449 3.84 17.64 -16.99
CA SER A 449 3.69 18.65 -15.92
C SER A 449 5.04 19.04 -15.28
N LEU A 450 5.94 18.07 -15.14
CA LEU A 450 7.30 18.25 -14.65
C LEU A 450 8.14 19.21 -15.53
N TYR A 451 7.99 19.18 -16.85
CA TYR A 451 8.69 20.07 -17.78
C TYR A 451 8.26 21.53 -17.61
N ILE A 452 6.96 21.78 -17.45
CA ILE A 452 6.42 23.13 -17.18
C ILE A 452 6.91 23.63 -15.81
N MET A 453 6.96 22.75 -14.80
CA MET A 453 7.45 23.08 -13.46
C MET A 453 8.96 23.41 -13.46
N ILE A 454 9.77 22.65 -14.21
CA ILE A 454 11.20 22.90 -14.39
C ILE A 454 11.43 24.20 -15.16
N LEU A 455 10.65 24.47 -16.21
CA LEU A 455 10.73 25.70 -17.00
C LEU A 455 10.40 26.94 -16.15
N THR A 456 9.36 26.87 -15.32
CA THR A 456 8.98 27.95 -14.39
C THR A 456 10.04 28.16 -13.31
N ALA A 457 10.59 27.09 -12.72
CA ALA A 457 11.70 27.17 -11.77
C ALA A 457 12.96 27.80 -12.38
N LEU A 458 13.32 27.41 -13.62
CA LEU A 458 14.43 28.01 -14.37
C LEU A 458 14.20 29.51 -14.64
N SER A 459 12.98 29.89 -14.99
CA SER A 459 12.64 31.30 -15.23
C SER A 459 12.79 32.17 -13.96
N LEU A 460 12.38 31.63 -12.80
CA LEU A 460 12.56 32.28 -11.49
C LEU A 460 14.04 32.38 -11.11
N LEU A 461 14.82 31.33 -11.36
CA LEU A 461 16.26 31.32 -11.09
C LEU A 461 16.99 32.38 -11.93
N VAL A 462 16.66 32.51 -13.21
CA VAL A 462 17.19 33.57 -14.09
C VAL A 462 16.83 34.96 -13.54
N LEU A 463 15.59 35.15 -13.05
CA LEU A 463 15.17 36.41 -12.44
C LEU A 463 16.01 36.76 -11.19
N VAL A 464 16.25 35.78 -10.32
CA VAL A 464 17.09 35.96 -9.11
C VAL A 464 18.52 36.31 -9.47
N VAL A 465 19.10 35.65 -10.48
CA VAL A 465 20.46 35.96 -10.98
C VAL A 465 20.52 37.37 -11.54
N ILE A 466 19.51 37.81 -12.29
CA ILE A 466 19.43 39.18 -12.81
C ILE A 466 19.37 40.19 -11.65
N ILE A 467 18.55 39.95 -10.63
CA ILE A 467 18.46 40.80 -9.43
C ILE A 467 19.81 40.86 -8.70
N ALA A 468 20.49 39.71 -8.52
CA ALA A 468 21.80 39.66 -7.87
C ALA A 468 22.86 40.45 -8.64
N ILE A 469 22.86 40.38 -9.97
CA ILE A 469 23.76 41.16 -10.84
C ILE A 469 23.46 42.67 -10.71
N ILE A 470 22.18 43.06 -10.63
CA ILE A 470 21.79 44.46 -10.42
C ILE A 470 22.29 44.96 -9.06
N ILE A 471 22.06 44.20 -7.99
CA ILE A 471 22.54 44.56 -6.64
C ILE A 471 24.06 44.68 -6.63
N TYR A 472 24.77 43.73 -7.24
CA TYR A 472 26.23 43.74 -7.32
C TYR A 472 26.75 44.97 -8.06
N THR A 473 26.17 45.29 -9.22
CA THR A 473 26.60 46.44 -10.06
C THR A 473 26.29 47.79 -9.40
N VAL A 474 25.14 47.93 -8.73
CA VAL A 474 24.83 49.14 -7.95
C VAL A 474 25.80 49.30 -6.77
N ARG A 475 26.09 48.20 -6.05
CA ARG A 475 26.96 48.22 -4.87
C ARG A 475 28.44 48.45 -5.24
N SER A 476 28.88 47.99 -6.41
CA SER A 476 30.24 48.24 -6.90
C SER A 476 30.42 49.66 -7.46
N GLY A 477 29.37 50.29 -7.97
CA GLY A 477 29.40 51.67 -8.47
C GLY A 477 29.57 52.72 -7.38
N ASN A 478 29.00 52.50 -6.19
CA ASN A 478 29.06 53.44 -5.07
C ASN A 478 30.40 53.46 -4.30
N LYS A 479 31.38 52.62 -4.64
CA LYS A 479 32.71 52.62 -3.98
C LYS A 479 33.74 53.54 -4.65
N LYS A 480 33.34 54.34 -5.65
CA LYS A 480 34.27 55.21 -6.43
C LYS A 480 33.93 56.71 -6.38
N TYR A 481 33.12 57.14 -5.41
CA TYR A 481 32.94 58.56 -5.09
C TYR A 481 33.28 58.83 -3.64
#